data_AF-A0A401FPX9-F1
#
_entry.id   AF-A0A401FPX9-F1
#
_cell.length_a   1.000
_cell.length_b   1.000
_cell.length_c   1.000
_cell.angle_alpha   90.00
_cell.angle_beta   90.00
_cell.angle_gamma   90.00
#
_symmetry.space_group_name_H-M   'P 1'
#
loop_
_entity.id
_entity.type
_entity.pdbx_description
1 polymer ?
#
loop_
_entity_poly.entity_id
_entity_poly.type
_entity_poly.pdbx_seq_one_letter_code
_entity_poly.pdbx_strand_id
1 'polypeptide(L)' 'MKKLKVMTIFGTRPEAIKMAPIILKMNQNLDQFIPVTVISAQHREMLDQVLEVLKLHLIMI' A
#
# COMPACT_ATOMS: atom_id res chain seq x y z
N MET A 1 0.25 8.16 23.34
CA MET A 1 -1.04 7.76 22.73
C MET A 1 -0.87 6.43 22.03
N LYS A 2 -1.92 5.61 21.92
CA LYS A 2 -1.85 4.31 21.23
C LYS A 2 -1.83 4.53 19.72
N LYS A 3 -0.87 3.94 19.00
CA LYS A 3 -0.80 4.02 17.53
C LYS A 3 -1.99 3.31 16.90
N LEU A 4 -2.53 3.88 15.82
CA LEU A 4 -3.63 3.29 15.07
C LEU A 4 -3.10 2.25 14.08
N LYS A 5 -3.61 1.01 14.17
CA LYS A 5 -3.31 -0.04 13.20
C LYS A 5 -4.24 0.13 12.00
N VAL A 6 -3.68 0.30 10.81
CA VAL A 6 -4.45 0.51 9.58
C VAL A 6 -4.01 -0.52 8.55
N MET A 7 -4.96 -1.32 8.07
CA MET A 7 -4.74 -2.26 6.97
C MET A 7 -5.32 -1.68 5.69
N THR A 8 -4.51 -1.60 4.64
CA THR A 8 -4.93 -1.18 3.30
C THR A 8 -4.87 -2.38 2.36
N ILE A 9 -5.94 -2.61 1.59
CA ILE A 9 -6.06 -3.74 0.67
C ILE A 9 -6.42 -3.22 -0.72
N PHE A 10 -5.71 -3.69 -1.74
CA PHE A 10 -6.03 -3.44 -3.16
C PHE A 10 -5.49 -4.55 -4.07
N GLY A 11 -6.00 -4.66 -5.29
CA GLY A 11 -5.64 -5.74 -6.22
C GLY A 11 -5.37 -5.31 -7.66
N THR A 12 -5.65 -4.05 -8.00
CA THR A 12 -5.60 -3.54 -9.38
C THR A 12 -4.75 -2.28 -9.52
N ARG A 13 -4.31 -1.99 -10.75
CA ARG A 13 -3.53 -0.79 -11.08
C ARG A 13 -4.25 0.53 -10.74
N PRO A 14 -5.54 0.74 -11.09
CA PRO A 14 -6.24 1.98 -10.73
C PRO A 14 -6.35 2.17 -9.21
N GLU A 15 -6.53 1.09 -8.45
CA GLU A 15 -6.54 1.15 -6.98
C GLU A 15 -5.16 1.52 -6.44
N ALA A 16 -4.09 0.88 -6.92
CA ALA A 16 -2.73 1.18 -6.50
C ALA A 16 -2.37 2.66 -6.72
N ILE A 17 -2.74 3.21 -7.88
CA ILE A 17 -2.53 4.65 -8.20
C ILE A 17 -3.27 5.55 -7.20
N LYS A 18 -4.52 5.20 -6.84
CA LYS A 18 -5.33 5.98 -5.88
C LYS A 18 -4.84 5.84 -4.44
N MET A 19 -4.36 4.66 -4.06
CA MET A 19 -3.95 4.36 -2.69
C MET A 19 -2.52 4.79 -2.37
N ALA A 20 -1.66 4.92 -3.38
CA ALA A 20 -0.25 5.28 -3.18
C ALA A 20 -0.03 6.54 -2.33
N PRO A 21 -0.72 7.68 -2.57
CA PRO A 21 -0.50 8.88 -1.76
C PRO A 21 -0.87 8.66 -0.28
N ILE A 22 -1.90 7.86 -0.02
CA ILE A 22 -2.37 7.54 1.34
C ILE A 22 -1.33 6.68 2.06
N ILE A 23 -0.84 5.63 1.40
CA ILE A 23 0.17 4.72 1.96
C ILE A 23 1.47 5.47 2.25
N LEU A 24 1.94 6.29 1.30
CA LEU A 24 3.14 7.11 1.47
C LEU A 24 3.00 8.09 2.64
N LYS A 25 1.83 8.74 2.77
CA LYS A 25 1.57 9.65 3.88
C LYS A 25 1.52 8.91 5.22
N MET A 26 0.87 7.75 5.30
CA MET A 26 0.86 6.95 6.53
C MET A 26 2.26 6.48 6.93
N ASN A 27 3.08 6.07 5.97
CA ASN A 27 4.47 5.67 6.19
C ASN A 27 5.37 6.82 6.68
N GLN A 28 4.98 8.09 6.44
CA GLN A 28 5.67 9.26 6.98
C GLN A 28 5.25 9.60 8.42
N ASN A 29 4.12 9.06 8.92
CA ASN A 29 3.53 9.38 10.23
C ASN A 29 3.50 8.15 11.15
N LEU A 30 4.62 7.44 11.27
CA LEU A 30 4.74 6.20 12.06
C LEU A 30 4.63 6.41 13.58
N ASP A 31 4.66 7.66 14.04
CA ASP A 31 4.31 8.08 15.40
C ASP A 31 2.83 7.86 15.70
N GLN A 32 1.97 7.98 14.68
CA GLN A 32 0.52 7.84 14.77
C GLN A 32 0.01 6.49 14.23
N PHE A 33 0.64 5.94 13.19
CA PHE A 33 0.15 4.77 12.47
C PHE A 33 1.06 3.54 12.58
N ILE A 34 0.42 2.38 12.51
CA ILE A 34 1.05 1.09 12.19
C ILE A 34 0.40 0.63 10.88
N PRO A 35 0.92 1.08 9.73
CA PRO A 35 0.37 0.74 8.42
C PRO A 35 0.74 -0.69 8.05
N VAL A 36 -0.24 -1.43 7.54
CA VAL A 36 -0.06 -2.74 6.90
C VAL A 36 -0.73 -2.65 5.54
N THR A 37 -0.03 -3.01 4.48
CA THR A 37 -0.59 -2.98 3.13
C THR A 37 -0.49 -4.36 2.51
N VAL A 38 -1.62 -4.84 2.01
CA VAL A 38 -1.81 -6.19 1.49
C VAL A 38 -2.34 -6.08 0.06
N ILE A 39 -1.77 -6.86 -0.85
CA ILE A 39 -2.23 -6.91 -2.24
C ILE A 39 -2.74 -8.30 -2.60
N SER A 40 -3.88 -8.37 -3.29
CA SER A 40 -4.42 -9.64 -3.84
C SER A 40 -3.90 -9.96 -5.24
N ALA A 41 -3.19 -9.01 -5.87
CA ALA A 41 -2.48 -9.15 -7.14
C ALA A 41 -3.23 -9.91 -8.26
N GLN A 42 -4.51 -9.61 -8.46
CA GLN A 42 -5.32 -10.24 -9.52
C GLN A 42 -4.71 -10.07 -10.92
N HIS A 43 -3.98 -8.97 -11.14
CA HIS A 43 -3.21 -8.69 -12.36
C HIS A 43 -1.75 -8.35 -12.00
N ARG A 44 -0.99 -9.36 -11.59
CA ARG A 44 0.37 -9.23 -11.04
C ARG A 44 1.31 -8.35 -11.86
N GLU A 45 1.50 -8.62 -13.15
CA GLU A 45 2.45 -7.87 -14.00
C GLU A 45 2.13 -6.37 -14.09
N MET A 46 0.85 -6.01 -14.23
CA MET A 46 0.44 -4.60 -14.29
C MET A 46 0.56 -3.92 -12.93
N LEU A 47 0.39 -4.67 -11.84
CA LEU A 47 0.51 -4.17 -10.48
C LEU A 47 1.98 -3.96 -10.11
N ASP A 48 2.85 -4.90 -10.46
CA ASP A 48 4.29 -4.83 -10.19
C ASP A 48 4.92 -3.58 -10.82
N GLN A 49 4.54 -3.23 -12.07
CA GLN A 49 4.97 -1.98 -12.72
C GLN A 49 4.60 -0.74 -11.90
N VAL A 50 3.42 -0.73 -11.28
CA VAL A 50 2.96 0.40 -10.47
C VAL A 50 3.71 0.43 -9.14
N LEU A 51 3.89 -0.72 -8.49
CA LEU A 51 4.60 -0.83 -7.21
C LEU A 51 6.07 -0.45 -7.33
N GLU A 52 6.72 -0.79 -8.46
CA GLU A 52 8.10 -0.41 -8.75
C GLU A 52 8.26 1.12 -8.88
N VAL A 53 7.37 1.77 -9.65
CA VAL A 53 7.35 3.24 -9.77
C VAL A 53 7.13 3.91 -8.40
N LEU A 54 6.30 3.30 -7.56
CA LEU A 54 6.00 3.79 -6.21
C LEU A 54 7.04 3.40 -5.16
N LYS A 55 8.03 2.56 -5.52
CA LYS A 55 9.05 2.00 -4.61
C LYS A 55 8.44 1.32 -3.39
N LEU A 56 7.31 0.64 -3.56
CA LEU A 56 6.62 -0.09 -2.50
C LEU A 56 6.90 -1.58 -2.62
N HIS A 57 7.38 -2.20 -1.55
CA HIS A 57 7.49 -3.65 -1.43
C HIS A 57 6.42 -4.13 -0.44
N LEU A 58 5.42 -4.84 -0.93
CA LEU A 58 4.19 -5.15 -0.20
C LEU A 58 4.00 -6.65 -0.05
N ILE A 59 3.22 -7.04 0.96
CA ILE A 59 2.86 -8.45 1.17
C ILE A 59 1.75 -8.80 0.19
N MET A 60 2.03 -9.79 -0.66
CA MET A 60 1.06 -10.36 -1.58
C MET A 60 0.44 -11.61 -0.95
N ILE A 61 -0.89 -11.74 -1.04
CA ILE A 61 -1.66 -12.90 -0.57
C ILE A 61 -2.42 -13.56 -1.72
#